data_AF-A0A7L3FFG7-F1
#
_entry.id   AF-A0A7L3FFG7-F1
#
_cell.length_a   1.000
_cell.length_b   1.000
_cell.length_c   1.000
_cell.angle_alpha   90.00
_cell.angle_beta   90.00
_cell.angle_gamma   90.00
#
_symmetry.space_group_name_H-M   'P 1'
#
loop_
_entity.id
_entity.type
_entity.pdbx_description
1 polymer ?
#
loop_
_entity_poly.entity_id
_entity_poly.type
_entity_poly.pdbx_seq_one_letter_code
_entity_poly.pdbx_strand_id
1 'polypeptide(L)'
;LHVVIAGPQDSLFEGGTFKLELFLPEEYPMAAPKVRFMTKIYHPNVVKLGRICLDILKDKWSPALQIRTVLLSIQALLSAPNPDDPLANDVAEQWKTNEAEARAWT
;
A
#
# COMPACT_ATOMS: atom_id res chain seq x y z
N LEU A 1 4.26 6.60 14.05
CA LEU A 1 4.50 7.74 13.15
C LEU A 1 3.31 7.88 12.21
N HIS A 2 2.82 9.10 11.98
CA HIS A 2 1.75 9.35 11.02
C HIS A 2 2.33 9.96 9.74
N VAL A 3 1.95 9.42 8.60
CA VAL A 3 2.42 9.87 7.29
C VAL A 3 1.21 10.08 6.39
N VAL A 4 1.31 11.05 5.50
CA VAL A 4 0.32 11.32 4.47
C VAL A 4 0.98 11.17 3.12
N ILE A 5 0.40 10.37 2.24
CA ILE A 5 0.84 10.24 0.84
C ILE A 5 -0.24 10.76 -0.09
N ALA A 6 0.16 11.48 -1.12
CA ALA A 6 -0.71 11.85 -2.22
C ALA A 6 -0.90 10.65 -3.14
N GLY A 7 -2.12 10.48 -3.65
CA GLY A 7 -2.38 9.55 -4.72
C GLY A 7 -1.53 9.88 -5.95
N PRO A 8 -0.96 8.87 -6.63
CA PRO A 8 -0.15 9.11 -7.81
C PRO A 8 -0.96 9.75 -8.95
N GLN A 9 -0.29 10.59 -9.75
CA GLN A 9 -0.83 11.06 -11.03
C GLN A 9 -1.06 9.89 -11.99
N ASP A 10 -2.03 10.05 -12.89
CA ASP A 10 -2.43 9.06 -13.89
C ASP A 10 -2.84 7.71 -13.28
N SER A 11 -3.37 7.74 -12.06
CA SER A 11 -3.90 6.55 -11.34
C SER A 11 -5.32 6.79 -10.87
N LEU A 12 -6.02 5.71 -10.49
CA LEU A 12 -7.38 5.79 -9.93
C LEU A 12 -7.45 6.55 -8.59
N PHE A 13 -6.28 6.76 -7.97
CA PHE A 13 -6.12 7.45 -6.71
C PHE A 13 -5.70 8.92 -6.90
N GLU A 14 -5.53 9.41 -8.13
CA GLU A 14 -5.10 10.79 -8.40
C GLU A 14 -6.01 11.80 -7.70
N GLY A 15 -5.40 12.82 -7.08
CA GLY A 15 -6.10 13.83 -6.27
C GLY A 15 -6.50 13.35 -4.86
N GLY A 16 -6.44 12.04 -4.59
CA GLY A 16 -6.69 11.44 -3.29
C GLY A 16 -5.55 11.71 -2.28
N THR A 17 -5.88 11.68 -0.99
CA THR A 17 -4.91 11.82 0.11
C THR A 17 -5.07 10.70 1.11
N PHE A 18 -4.02 9.89 1.28
CA PHE A 18 -4.08 8.68 2.09
C PHE A 18 -3.23 8.85 3.35
N LYS A 19 -3.87 8.62 4.50
CA LYS A 19 -3.22 8.61 5.81
C LYS A 19 -2.71 7.22 6.10
N LEU A 20 -1.45 7.12 6.50
CA LEU A 20 -0.81 5.88 6.90
C LEU A 20 -0.28 6.01 8.32
N GLU A 21 -0.32 4.89 9.04
CA GLU A 21 0.37 4.72 10.30
C GLU A 21 1.56 3.80 10.08
N LEU A 22 2.72 4.26 10.53
CA LEU A 22 3.99 3.53 10.51
C LEU A 22 4.46 3.27 11.93
N PHE A 23 4.75 2.01 12.23
CA PHE A 23 5.27 1.55 13.50
C PHE A 23 6.68 0.99 13.31
N LEU A 24 7.62 1.51 14.08
CA LEU A 24 9.00 1.01 14.14
C LEU A 24 9.09 0.04 15.32
N PRO A 25 9.33 -1.26 15.09
CA PRO A 25 9.57 -2.20 16.17
C PRO A 25 10.90 -1.89 16.88
N GLU A 26 11.11 -2.49 18.05
CA GLU A 26 12.36 -2.32 18.84
C GLU A 26 13.59 -2.78 18.06
N GLU A 27 13.42 -3.80 17.21
CA GLU A 27 14.47 -4.37 16.38
C GLU A 27 14.74 -3.57 15.11
N TYR A 28 14.05 -2.44 14.86
CA TYR A 28 14.35 -1.60 13.70
C TYR A 28 15.77 -1.02 13.80
N PRO A 29 16.61 -1.08 12.74
CA PRO A 29 16.28 -1.41 11.35
C PRO A 29 16.49 -2.88 10.94
N MET A 30 16.84 -3.78 11.87
CA MET A 30 16.99 -5.21 11.57
C MET A 30 15.65 -5.87 11.21
N ALA A 31 14.56 -5.44 11.84
CA ALA A 31 13.20 -5.76 11.43
C ALA A 31 12.55 -4.65 10.60
N ALA A 32 11.69 -5.03 9.66
CA ALA A 32 10.95 -4.10 8.82
C ALA A 32 9.98 -3.22 9.63
N PRO A 33 9.73 -1.97 9.19
CA PRO A 33 8.64 -1.17 9.75
C PRO A 33 7.29 -1.83 9.44
N LYS A 34 6.32 -1.70 10.34
CA LYS A 34 4.93 -2.09 10.06
C LYS A 34 4.18 -0.87 9.55
N VAL A 35 3.51 -1.02 8.40
CA VAL A 35 2.77 0.09 7.78
C VAL A 35 1.33 -0.34 7.51
N ARG A 36 0.38 0.54 7.80
CA ARG A 36 -1.04 0.36 7.46
C ARG A 36 -1.69 1.64 6.99
N PHE A 37 -2.64 1.51 6.07
CA PHE A 37 -3.55 2.57 5.70
C PHE A 37 -4.57 2.81 6.83
N MET A 38 -4.72 4.08 7.19
CA MET A 38 -5.76 4.58 8.09
C MET A 38 -6.97 5.08 7.30
N THR A 39 -6.72 5.67 6.12
CA THR A 39 -7.77 5.95 5.14
C THR A 39 -8.29 4.63 4.57
N LYS A 40 -9.61 4.45 4.50
CA LYS A 40 -10.19 3.29 3.80
C LYS A 40 -9.80 3.39 2.33
N ILE A 41 -9.25 2.31 1.79
CA ILE A 41 -8.83 2.22 0.40
C ILE A 41 -9.24 0.86 -0.13
N TYR A 42 -9.80 0.84 -1.34
CA TYR A 42 -10.04 -0.38 -2.08
C TYR A 42 -8.85 -0.56 -3.03
N HIS A 43 -7.99 -1.55 -2.77
CA HIS A 43 -6.79 -1.79 -3.55
C HIS A 43 -6.41 -3.28 -3.43
N PRO A 44 -6.04 -3.97 -4.52
CA PRO A 44 -5.82 -5.42 -4.50
C PRO A 44 -4.69 -5.85 -3.55
N ASN A 45 -3.65 -5.03 -3.39
CA ASN A 45 -2.56 -5.29 -2.44
C ASN A 45 -2.77 -4.68 -1.04
N VAL A 46 -3.98 -4.17 -0.72
CA VAL A 46 -4.33 -3.71 0.62
C VAL A 46 -5.43 -4.59 1.18
N VAL A 47 -5.11 -5.36 2.22
CA VAL A 47 -6.04 -6.29 2.85
C VAL A 47 -6.86 -5.62 3.96
N LYS A 48 -7.76 -6.39 4.58
CA LYS A 48 -8.59 -5.95 5.72
C LYS A 48 -7.74 -5.23 6.78
N LEU A 49 -8.33 -4.19 7.38
CA LEU A 49 -7.68 -3.31 8.37
C LEU A 49 -6.50 -2.49 7.80
N GLY A 50 -6.42 -2.33 6.48
CA GLY A 50 -5.46 -1.44 5.82
C GLY A 50 -4.03 -1.97 5.76
N ARG A 51 -3.81 -3.28 5.99
CA ARG A 51 -2.45 -3.84 5.91
C ARG A 51 -2.01 -3.94 4.46
N ILE A 52 -0.75 -3.64 4.21
CA ILE A 52 -0.18 -3.60 2.87
C ILE A 52 0.57 -4.90 2.61
N CYS A 53 0.31 -5.55 1.49
CA CYS A 53 1.13 -6.67 1.03
C CYS A 53 2.22 -6.12 0.10
N LEU A 54 3.43 -6.01 0.64
CA LEU A 54 4.61 -5.55 -0.09
C LEU A 54 5.81 -6.36 0.43
N ASP A 55 6.60 -6.91 -0.48
CA ASP A 55 7.71 -7.82 -0.20
C ASP A 55 8.84 -7.15 0.62
N ILE A 56 9.11 -5.87 0.38
CA ILE A 56 10.08 -5.10 1.17
C ILE A 56 9.64 -4.87 2.62
N LEU A 57 8.37 -5.12 2.95
CA LEU A 57 7.86 -5.10 4.33
C LEU A 57 7.88 -6.50 4.98
N LYS A 58 8.39 -7.51 4.28
CA LYS A 58 8.47 -8.90 4.71
C LYS A 58 9.88 -9.47 4.47
N ASP A 59 10.02 -10.33 3.47
CA ASP A 59 11.19 -11.15 3.18
C ASP A 59 12.29 -10.42 2.42
N LYS A 60 11.94 -9.34 1.70
CA LYS A 60 12.92 -8.50 0.99
C LYS A 60 13.34 -7.26 1.76
N TRP A 61 12.96 -7.16 3.03
CA TRP A 61 13.46 -6.09 3.89
C TRP A 61 14.97 -6.22 4.07
N SER A 62 15.66 -5.08 4.04
CA SER A 62 17.07 -4.97 4.37
C SER A 62 17.27 -3.71 5.22
N PRO A 63 18.13 -3.75 6.26
CA PRO A 63 18.44 -2.57 7.07
C PRO A 63 19.03 -1.39 6.27
N ALA A 64 19.50 -1.65 5.04
CA ALA A 64 19.95 -0.62 4.10
C ALA A 64 18.78 0.18 3.47
N LEU A 65 17.55 -0.34 3.52
CA LEU A 65 16.37 0.34 3.01
C LEU A 65 15.91 1.41 4.02
N GLN A 66 15.54 2.56 3.47
CA GLN A 66 15.06 3.69 4.26
C GLN A 66 13.53 3.73 4.26
N ILE A 67 12.95 4.38 5.27
CA ILE A 67 11.50 4.66 5.32
C ILE A 67 11.05 5.39 4.03
N ARG A 68 11.89 6.28 3.48
CA ARG A 68 11.62 6.94 2.19
C ARG A 68 11.39 5.93 1.06
N THR A 69 12.23 4.90 0.97
CA THR A 69 12.09 3.84 -0.04
C THR A 69 10.77 3.09 0.14
N VAL A 70 10.42 2.77 1.39
CA VAL A 70 9.12 2.13 1.71
C VAL A 70 7.94 2.98 1.23
N LEU A 71 7.94 4.28 1.53
CA LEU A 71 6.85 5.17 1.12
C LEU A 71 6.74 5.33 -0.39
N LEU A 72 7.87 5.41 -1.09
CA LEU A 72 7.89 5.46 -2.56
C LEU A 72 7.37 4.17 -3.19
N SER A 73 7.74 3.02 -2.63
CA SER A 73 7.22 1.72 -3.10
C SER A 73 5.72 1.59 -2.87
N ILE A 74 5.19 2.10 -1.75
CA ILE A 74 3.74 2.15 -1.52
C ILE A 74 3.06 3.06 -2.55
N GLN A 75 3.64 4.22 -2.85
CA GLN A 75 3.08 5.12 -3.87
C GLN A 75 3.10 4.47 -5.27
N ALA A 76 4.20 3.77 -5.62
CA ALA A 76 4.28 3.02 -6.87
C ALA A 76 3.25 1.87 -6.94
N LEU A 77 3.00 1.19 -5.81
CA LEU A 77 2.00 0.13 -5.71
C LEU A 77 0.59 0.65 -6.05
N LEU A 78 0.26 1.88 -5.63
CA LEU A 78 -1.01 2.52 -5.96
C LEU A 78 -1.16 2.81 -7.46
N SER A 79 -0.07 3.11 -8.17
CA SER A 79 -0.10 3.31 -9.64
C SER A 79 -0.18 1.99 -10.40
N ALA A 80 0.53 0.96 -9.93
CA ALA A 80 0.67 -0.31 -10.60
C ALA A 80 0.42 -1.44 -9.60
N PRO A 81 -0.84 -1.85 -9.40
CA PRO A 81 -1.15 -2.94 -8.49
C PRO A 81 -0.51 -4.24 -8.97
N ASN A 82 -0.02 -5.07 -8.04
CA ASN A 82 0.61 -6.35 -8.35
C ASN A 82 -0.45 -7.47 -8.38
N PRO A 83 -0.80 -8.02 -9.57
CA PRO A 83 -1.85 -9.02 -9.71
C PRO A 83 -1.43 -10.44 -9.29
N ASP A 84 -0.14 -10.70 -9.09
CA ASP A 84 0.38 -12.03 -8.73
C ASP A 84 0.30 -12.31 -7.21
N ASP A 85 -0.24 -11.38 -6.42
CA ASP A 85 -0.43 -11.56 -4.99
C ASP A 85 -1.64 -12.47 -4.72
N PRO A 86 -1.46 -13.67 -4.11
CA PRO A 86 -2.54 -14.63 -3.91
C PRO A 86 -3.66 -14.13 -2.98
N LEU A 87 -3.41 -13.07 -2.19
CA LEU A 87 -4.43 -12.41 -1.36
C LEU A 87 -5.33 -11.46 -2.16
N ALA A 88 -5.01 -11.21 -3.42
CA ALA A 88 -5.75 -10.31 -4.28
C ALA A 88 -6.80 -11.03 -5.12
N ASN A 89 -6.93 -12.36 -5.14
CA ASN A 89 -7.77 -13.03 -6.14
C ASN A 89 -9.26 -12.57 -6.13
N ASP A 90 -9.85 -12.36 -4.96
CA ASP A 90 -11.24 -11.90 -4.83
C ASP A 90 -11.40 -10.39 -5.13
N VAL A 91 -10.48 -9.56 -4.62
CA VAL A 91 -10.47 -8.10 -4.85
C VAL A 91 -10.02 -7.74 -6.27
N ALA A 92 -9.09 -8.49 -6.87
CA ALA A 92 -8.56 -8.27 -8.21
C ALA A 92 -9.56 -8.68 -9.29
N GLU A 93 -10.37 -9.72 -9.08
CA GLU A 93 -11.48 -10.05 -9.99
C GLU A 93 -12.53 -8.94 -9.99
N GLN A 94 -12.90 -8.40 -8.82
CA GLN A 94 -13.81 -7.26 -8.70
C GLN A 94 -13.20 -5.96 -9.24
N TRP A 95 -11.91 -5.72 -9.01
CA TRP A 95 -11.16 -4.56 -9.53
C TRP A 95 -11.14 -4.53 -11.05
N LYS A 96 -10.93 -5.69 -11.70
CA LYS A 96 -10.95 -5.83 -13.17
C LYS A 96 -12.34 -5.64 -13.78
N THR A 97 -13.40 -5.96 -13.02
CA THR A 97 -14.78 -5.87 -13.51
C THR A 97 -15.44 -4.52 -13.22
N ASN A 98 -14.98 -3.76 -12.23
CA ASN A 98 -15.65 -2.53 -11.78
C ASN A 98 -14.72 -1.35 -11.47
N GLU A 99 -13.80 -1.04 -12.39
CA GLU A 99 -12.88 0.11 -12.31
C GLU A 99 -13.60 1.44 -12.02
N ALA A 100 -14.82 1.62 -12.53
CA ALA A 100 -15.65 2.81 -12.29
C ALA A 100 -16.13 2.94 -10.83
N GLU A 101 -16.39 1.81 -10.16
CA GLU A 101 -16.80 1.80 -8.76
C GLU A 101 -15.59 2.09 -7.87
N ALA A 102 -14.41 1.54 -8.18
CA ALA A 102 -13.16 1.85 -7.47
C ALA A 102 -12.84 3.36 -7.43
N ARG A 103 -13.13 4.11 -8.51
CA ARG A 103 -12.98 5.58 -8.56
C ARG A 103 -13.97 6.35 -7.67
N ALA A 104 -15.08 5.74 -7.26
CA ALA A 104 -16.10 6.40 -6.44
C ALA A 104 -15.81 6.30 -4.92
N TRP A 105 -14.84 5.46 -4.52
CA TRP A 105 -14.48 5.22 -3.12
C TRP A 105 -13.14 5.84 -2.70
N THR A 106 -12.49 6.58 -3.61
CA THR A 106 -11.26 7.37 -3.39
C THR A 106 -11.58 8.80 -2.97
#